data_AF-A0A0V0Z7T9-F1
#
_entry.id   AF-A0A0V0Z7T9-F1
#
_cell.length_a   1.000
_cell.length_b   1.000
_cell.length_c   1.000
_cell.angle_alpha   90.00
_cell.angle_beta   90.00
_cell.angle_gamma   90.00
#
_symmetry.space_group_name_H-M   'P 1'
#
loop_
_entity.id
_entity.type
_entity.pdbx_description
1 polymer ?
#
loop_
_entity_poly.entity_id
_entity_poly.type
_entity_poly.pdbx_seq_one_letter_code
_entity_poly.pdbx_strand_id
1 'polypeptide(L)'
;MHILFLGVLLIHNGATDAAAWFVHTAPNFLAHLGPYLWPAAETPKGHMFLCLSLNEAQLNSVAKAIRYQEPFIYANNLPAALLNLHNELSNLAKGVQIRVTPFLEHAKFTTKAAANIEAFGKHTKSFADMYARVLKNKFAANIRIWAPSDTRSKSICKGQYQRRKIASPMQLADSQVSREADSAKWALIEGKNTVCFTTNDYKMNEKRIPGVAVCLENAALLLLLLLLLLQLLLIYSNVAHNCNSYLDFVENLYGTGRNMQRRWRQRCRLPPNVLSSKLLKSEGNPAWAASGANIDQNRGHSIITTMASFVQFQREINVLAYSDDPPNLPPRNEKSKTKGVLLVHNAADEAAWFVHTVPNFLAYLSAYFWPQAETAKGHMFLCVSFNKAHLNSVGKAIRYQEPYIYVNNLSAEILNQHMELSNLINGIDVRVTPFLAHETFVTKGEQAVANIQAFGKHSKSFADMYARILRNKFAASIMVWSPADARSKSICRGQHKLQKITSIQLDGVQVSRGADSAKWALIDGKNTVCFTTNDY
;
A
#
# COMPACT_ATOMS: atom_id res chain seq x y z
N MET A 1 4.10 -40.23 6.79
CA MET A 1 5.36 -39.53 7.07
C MET A 1 5.10 -38.04 6.83
N HIS A 2 4.96 -37.23 7.89
CA HIS A 2 4.65 -35.81 7.74
C HIS A 2 5.93 -34.99 7.60
N ILE A 3 6.17 -34.43 6.41
CA ILE A 3 7.31 -33.57 6.12
C ILE A 3 6.98 -32.15 6.60
N LEU A 4 7.84 -31.59 7.45
CA LEU A 4 7.61 -30.31 8.16
C LEU A 4 8.72 -29.28 7.97
N PHE A 5 9.40 -29.34 6.84
CA PHE A 5 10.00 -28.15 6.24
C PHE A 5 9.99 -28.27 4.71
N LEU A 6 9.69 -27.17 4.04
CA LEU A 6 9.58 -27.05 2.59
C LEU A 6 10.28 -25.75 2.21
N GLY A 7 11.41 -25.87 1.51
CA GLY A 7 12.30 -24.75 1.24
C GLY A 7 13.61 -25.17 0.61
N VAL A 8 14.34 -24.19 0.10
CA VAL A 8 15.63 -24.36 -0.58
C VAL A 8 16.61 -23.31 -0.06
N LEU A 9 17.83 -23.72 0.26
CA LEU A 9 18.93 -22.81 0.57
C LEU A 9 19.89 -22.82 -0.64
N LEU A 10 19.92 -21.70 -1.36
CA LEU A 10 20.76 -21.49 -2.53
C LEU A 10 21.99 -20.68 -2.11
N ILE A 11 23.18 -21.09 -2.54
CA ILE A 11 24.44 -20.42 -2.20
C ILE A 11 25.26 -20.31 -3.48
N HIS A 12 25.74 -19.11 -3.80
CA HIS A 12 26.60 -18.87 -4.95
C HIS A 12 28.03 -19.31 -4.61
N ASN A 13 28.71 -19.99 -5.53
CA ASN A 13 30.05 -20.55 -5.32
C ASN A 13 31.15 -19.77 -6.07
N GLY A 14 30.87 -18.49 -6.40
CA GLY A 14 31.77 -17.56 -7.07
C GLY A 14 32.18 -16.40 -6.16
N ALA A 15 32.94 -15.44 -6.69
CA ALA A 15 33.54 -14.35 -5.90
C ALA A 15 32.54 -13.32 -5.29
N THR A 16 31.24 -13.52 -5.44
CA THR A 16 30.20 -12.66 -4.86
C THR A 16 29.57 -13.33 -3.65
N ASP A 17 29.81 -12.78 -2.45
CA ASP A 17 29.13 -13.14 -1.19
C ASP A 17 27.61 -13.10 -1.38
N ALA A 18 26.96 -14.24 -1.64
CA ALA A 18 25.55 -14.30 -2.03
C ALA A 18 24.90 -15.66 -1.73
N ALA A 19 23.87 -15.61 -0.88
CA ALA A 19 22.96 -16.73 -0.64
C ALA A 19 21.49 -16.28 -0.73
N ALA A 20 20.59 -17.24 -0.88
CA ALA A 20 19.16 -17.02 -0.81
C ALA A 20 18.47 -18.15 -0.05
N TRP A 21 17.59 -17.81 0.89
CA TRP A 21 16.77 -18.77 1.61
C TRP A 21 15.32 -18.66 1.15
N PHE A 22 14.83 -19.70 0.48
CA PHE A 22 13.47 -19.86 0.00
C PHE A 22 12.69 -20.76 0.95
N VAL A 23 11.51 -20.31 1.41
CA VAL A 23 10.64 -21.01 2.35
C VAL A 23 9.23 -21.05 1.77
N HIS A 24 8.56 -22.21 1.84
CA HIS A 24 7.18 -22.33 1.35
C HIS A 24 6.35 -23.36 2.11
N THR A 25 5.09 -23.51 1.71
CA THR A 25 4.10 -24.42 2.31
C THR A 25 3.56 -25.49 1.35
N ALA A 26 3.86 -25.39 0.05
CA ALA A 26 3.40 -26.35 -0.96
C ALA A 26 4.18 -27.68 -0.90
N PRO A 27 3.57 -28.82 -0.50
CA PRO A 27 4.22 -30.13 -0.48
C PRO A 27 4.50 -30.63 -1.90
N ASN A 28 5.50 -31.50 -2.07
CA ASN A 28 5.96 -32.05 -3.36
C ASN A 28 6.47 -31.02 -4.39
N PHE A 29 6.51 -29.74 -4.03
CA PHE A 29 7.28 -28.69 -4.70
C PHE A 29 8.66 -28.58 -4.01
N LEU A 30 9.80 -28.42 -4.67
CA LEU A 30 10.13 -28.43 -6.09
C LEU A 30 11.17 -29.55 -6.36
N ALA A 31 11.14 -30.19 -7.53
CA ALA A 31 12.04 -31.30 -7.85
C ALA A 31 13.49 -30.82 -8.14
N HIS A 32 14.47 -31.37 -7.44
CA HIS A 32 15.89 -31.07 -7.68
C HIS A 32 16.34 -31.58 -9.06
N LEU A 33 16.86 -30.67 -9.91
CA LEU A 33 17.21 -30.91 -11.32
C LEU A 33 16.05 -31.45 -12.20
N GLY A 34 14.82 -31.39 -11.72
CA GLY A 34 13.62 -31.71 -12.49
C GLY A 34 13.06 -30.49 -13.24
N PRO A 35 12.11 -30.70 -14.16
CA PRO A 35 11.33 -29.61 -14.73
C PRO A 35 10.50 -28.91 -13.64
N TYR A 36 10.09 -27.66 -13.89
CA TYR A 36 9.12 -26.98 -13.03
C TYR A 36 7.80 -27.76 -13.06
N LEU A 37 7.38 -28.27 -11.90
CA LEU A 37 6.14 -29.02 -11.73
C LEU A 37 5.38 -28.46 -10.52
N TRP A 38 4.21 -27.88 -10.78
CA TRP A 38 3.27 -27.49 -9.74
C TRP A 38 2.36 -28.68 -9.39
N PRO A 39 2.24 -29.08 -8.10
CA PRO A 39 1.35 -30.17 -7.73
C PRO A 39 -0.12 -29.76 -7.87
N ALA A 40 -0.86 -30.39 -8.78
CA ALA A 40 -2.25 -30.01 -9.08
C ALA A 40 -3.20 -30.06 -7.85
N ALA A 41 -2.93 -30.95 -6.89
CA ALA A 41 -3.68 -31.06 -5.63
C ALA A 41 -3.48 -29.88 -4.66
N GLU A 42 -2.49 -29.02 -4.91
CA GLU A 42 -2.16 -27.84 -4.10
C GLU A 42 -2.72 -26.55 -4.72
N THR A 43 -3.10 -26.55 -6.01
CA THR A 43 -3.80 -25.44 -6.68
C THR A 43 -5.03 -24.89 -5.95
N PRO A 44 -5.94 -25.69 -5.34
CA PRO A 44 -7.12 -25.16 -4.67
C PRO A 44 -6.87 -24.61 -3.26
N LYS A 45 -5.61 -24.60 -2.79
CA LYS A 45 -5.25 -24.16 -1.44
C LYS A 45 -4.43 -22.88 -1.49
N GLY A 46 -4.58 -22.04 -0.47
CA GLY A 46 -3.65 -20.94 -0.25
C GLY A 46 -2.26 -21.47 0.12
N HIS A 47 -1.22 -20.83 -0.41
CA HIS A 47 0.18 -21.13 -0.11
C HIS A 47 0.96 -19.84 0.07
N MET A 48 1.97 -19.89 0.92
CA MET A 48 2.99 -18.84 1.04
C MET A 48 4.33 -19.28 0.46
N PHE A 49 5.04 -18.29 -0.07
CA PHE A 49 6.42 -18.36 -0.53
C PHE A 49 7.14 -17.12 0.00
N LEU A 50 8.28 -17.31 0.65
CA LEU A 50 9.18 -16.26 1.11
C LEU A 50 10.56 -16.51 0.53
N CYS A 51 11.17 -15.49 -0.09
CA CYS A 51 12.57 -15.52 -0.50
C CYS A 51 13.34 -14.44 0.27
N LEU A 52 14.39 -14.84 0.98
CA LEU A 52 15.29 -13.93 1.69
C LEU A 52 16.64 -13.91 0.99
N SER A 53 17.11 -12.72 0.58
CA SER A 53 18.47 -12.54 0.04
C SER A 53 19.45 -12.28 1.18
N LEU A 54 20.54 -13.06 1.22
CA LEU A 54 21.44 -13.20 2.36
C LEU A 54 22.91 -13.06 1.92
N ASN A 55 23.76 -12.77 2.91
CA ASN A 55 25.20 -12.96 2.82
C ASN A 55 25.59 -14.29 3.46
N GLU A 56 26.72 -14.86 3.05
CA GLU A 56 27.32 -16.09 3.58
C GLU A 56 27.55 -16.05 5.09
N ALA A 57 27.86 -14.86 5.63
CA ALA A 57 27.95 -14.61 7.07
C ALA A 57 26.71 -15.05 7.86
N GLN A 58 25.52 -15.06 7.23
CA GLN A 58 24.26 -15.44 7.87
C GLN A 58 23.93 -16.94 7.72
N LEU A 59 24.73 -17.72 6.98
CA LEU A 59 24.45 -19.13 6.70
C LEU A 59 24.43 -19.99 7.97
N ASN A 60 25.33 -19.78 8.92
CA ASN A 60 25.31 -20.54 10.19
C ASN A 60 24.03 -20.24 10.99
N SER A 61 23.61 -18.98 11.05
CA SER A 61 22.38 -18.54 11.74
C SER A 61 21.13 -19.18 11.13
N VAL A 62 21.02 -19.18 9.81
CA VAL A 62 19.91 -19.79 9.07
C VAL A 62 19.94 -21.31 9.16
N ALA A 63 21.11 -21.94 8.94
CA ALA A 63 21.26 -23.38 9.02
C ALA A 63 20.89 -23.91 10.41
N LYS A 64 21.32 -23.24 11.48
CA LYS A 64 20.97 -23.58 12.86
C LYS A 64 19.45 -23.51 13.08
N ALA A 65 18.78 -22.43 12.66
CA ALA A 65 17.32 -22.32 12.74
C ALA A 65 16.60 -23.44 11.95
N ILE A 66 17.14 -23.84 10.79
CA ILE A 66 16.62 -24.95 9.98
C ILE A 66 16.82 -26.32 10.66
N ARG A 67 17.99 -26.59 11.25
CA ARG A 67 18.29 -27.87 11.94
C ARG A 67 17.29 -28.21 13.03
N TYR A 68 16.83 -27.21 13.78
CA TYR A 68 15.87 -27.40 14.87
C TYR A 68 14.48 -27.84 14.38
N GLN A 69 14.21 -27.82 13.08
CA GLN A 69 12.95 -28.32 12.49
C GLN A 69 12.95 -29.82 12.19
N GLU A 70 14.08 -30.53 12.40
CA GLU A 70 14.26 -31.92 11.97
C GLU A 70 13.90 -32.13 10.47
N PRO A 71 14.45 -31.30 9.54
CA PRO A 71 14.08 -31.33 8.13
C PRO A 71 14.61 -32.59 7.42
N PHE A 72 13.88 -33.05 6.41
CA PHE A 72 14.34 -34.10 5.51
C PHE A 72 15.11 -33.47 4.33
N ILE A 73 16.44 -33.60 4.32
CA ILE A 73 17.29 -33.11 3.24
C ILE A 73 17.30 -34.14 2.11
N TYR A 74 16.49 -33.91 1.07
CA TYR A 74 16.35 -34.80 -0.08
C TYR A 74 17.37 -34.53 -1.21
N ALA A 75 18.02 -33.37 -1.19
CA ALA A 75 19.08 -33.00 -2.13
C ALA A 75 20.09 -32.07 -1.45
N ASN A 76 21.37 -32.24 -1.76
CA ASN A 76 22.47 -31.41 -1.28
C ASN A 76 23.64 -31.49 -2.28
N ASN A 77 24.12 -30.33 -2.72
CA ASN A 77 25.27 -30.20 -3.63
C ASN A 77 26.32 -29.20 -3.10
N LEU A 78 26.29 -28.90 -1.79
CA LEU A 78 27.19 -27.90 -1.18
C LEU A 78 28.65 -28.39 -1.16
N PRO A 79 29.62 -27.57 -1.59
CA PRO A 79 31.02 -27.98 -1.68
C PRO A 79 31.67 -28.11 -0.30
N ALA A 80 32.61 -29.05 -0.16
CA ALA A 80 33.28 -29.33 1.09
C ALA A 80 34.00 -28.11 1.70
N ALA A 81 34.56 -27.22 0.86
CA ALA A 81 35.19 -25.98 1.32
C ALA A 81 34.22 -25.08 2.11
N LEU A 82 33.00 -24.89 1.60
CA LEU A 82 31.94 -24.12 2.27
C LEU A 82 31.47 -24.81 3.57
N LEU A 83 31.33 -26.14 3.54
CA LEU A 83 30.94 -26.92 4.71
C LEU A 83 32.02 -26.98 5.81
N ASN A 84 33.28 -26.69 5.48
CA ASN A 84 34.37 -26.54 6.44
C ASN A 84 34.43 -25.14 7.05
N LEU A 85 33.91 -24.12 6.35
CA LEU A 85 33.79 -22.74 6.85
C LEU A 85 32.57 -22.56 7.76
N HIS A 86 31.48 -23.27 7.47
CA HIS A 86 30.18 -23.11 8.15
C HIS A 86 29.76 -24.37 8.92
N ASN A 87 30.21 -24.49 10.17
CA ASN A 87 29.93 -25.65 11.04
C ASN A 87 28.43 -25.99 11.17
N GLU A 88 27.54 -25.00 11.28
CA GLU A 88 26.10 -25.26 11.40
C GLU A 88 25.47 -25.70 10.08
N LEU A 89 25.98 -25.21 8.95
CA LEU A 89 25.61 -25.67 7.61
C LEU A 89 26.12 -27.11 7.36
N SER A 90 27.35 -27.42 7.79
CA SER A 90 27.93 -28.77 7.81
C SER A 90 27.06 -29.74 8.61
N ASN A 91 26.64 -29.32 9.81
CA ASN A 91 25.78 -30.10 10.69
C ASN A 91 24.38 -30.32 10.11
N LEU A 92 23.82 -29.33 9.40
CA LEU A 92 22.55 -29.47 8.68
C LEU A 92 22.68 -30.46 7.51
N ALA A 93 23.68 -30.26 6.66
CA ALA A 93 23.93 -31.08 5.47
C ALA A 93 24.20 -32.56 5.81
N LYS A 94 24.82 -32.83 6.97
CA LYS A 94 25.13 -34.17 7.48
C LYS A 94 24.02 -34.77 8.38
N GLY A 95 22.90 -34.07 8.58
CA GLY A 95 21.79 -34.55 9.42
C GLY A 95 22.14 -34.70 10.92
N VAL A 96 23.09 -33.92 11.43
CA VAL A 96 23.58 -34.04 12.81
C VAL A 96 22.48 -33.66 13.81
N GLN A 97 21.98 -34.67 14.52
CA GLN A 97 20.90 -34.54 15.50
C GLN A 97 21.22 -33.56 16.63
N ILE A 98 20.19 -32.83 17.07
CA ILE A 98 20.28 -31.98 18.26
C ILE A 98 20.00 -32.83 19.50
N ARG A 99 20.98 -32.84 20.41
CA ARG A 99 20.98 -33.63 21.65
C ARG A 99 21.05 -32.77 22.92
N VAL A 100 21.37 -31.49 22.79
CA VAL A 100 21.61 -30.56 23.90
C VAL A 100 20.45 -29.56 23.98
N THR A 101 20.06 -29.20 25.20
CA THR A 101 19.05 -28.17 25.50
C THR A 101 19.65 -26.76 25.42
N PRO A 102 18.87 -25.71 25.10
CA PRO A 102 17.42 -25.72 24.87
C PRO A 102 17.04 -26.29 23.50
N PHE A 103 15.93 -27.03 23.42
CA PHE A 103 15.37 -27.55 22.15
C PHE A 103 14.64 -26.48 21.30
N LEU A 104 15.03 -25.22 21.48
CA LEU A 104 14.50 -24.03 20.82
C LEU A 104 15.68 -23.18 20.36
N GLU A 105 15.65 -22.77 19.10
CA GLU A 105 16.64 -21.87 18.51
C GLU A 105 16.01 -20.52 18.20
N HIS A 106 16.79 -19.44 18.31
CA HIS A 106 16.42 -18.11 17.89
C HIS A 106 17.63 -17.41 17.27
N ALA A 107 17.56 -17.15 15.96
CA ALA A 107 18.55 -16.41 15.20
C ALA A 107 17.99 -15.03 14.83
N LYS A 108 18.82 -13.98 14.94
CA LYS A 108 18.56 -12.68 14.32
C LYS A 108 19.60 -12.42 13.24
N PHE A 109 19.16 -11.90 12.10
CA PHE A 109 20.03 -11.49 11.01
C PHE A 109 19.36 -10.44 10.13
N THR A 110 20.16 -9.78 9.29
CA THR A 110 19.70 -8.76 8.34
C THR A 110 19.91 -9.27 6.92
N THR A 111 18.95 -9.02 6.02
CA THR A 111 19.04 -9.36 4.59
C THR A 111 19.93 -8.37 3.84
N LYS A 112 20.30 -8.70 2.59
CA LYS A 112 21.00 -7.77 1.68
C LYS A 112 20.27 -6.44 1.48
N ALA A 113 18.94 -6.44 1.57
CA ALA A 113 18.10 -5.26 1.46
C ALA A 113 17.88 -4.53 2.81
N ALA A 114 18.77 -4.73 3.78
CA ALA A 114 18.73 -4.14 5.12
C ALA A 114 17.46 -4.45 5.95
N ALA A 115 16.71 -5.50 5.63
CA ALA A 115 15.51 -5.90 6.39
C ALA A 115 15.87 -6.85 7.55
N ASN A 116 15.32 -6.58 8.74
CA ASN A 116 15.53 -7.37 9.95
C ASN A 116 14.68 -8.65 9.97
N ILE A 117 15.32 -9.79 10.25
CA ILE A 117 14.69 -11.10 10.34
C ILE A 117 14.98 -11.74 11.70
N GLU A 118 13.96 -12.30 12.34
CA GLU A 118 14.08 -13.21 13.48
C GLU A 118 13.56 -14.60 13.08
N ALA A 119 14.44 -15.60 13.03
CA ALA A 119 14.09 -16.98 12.72
C ALA A 119 14.09 -17.83 14.00
N PHE A 120 13.01 -18.58 14.23
CA PHE A 120 12.80 -19.41 15.41
C PHE A 120 12.70 -20.88 15.01
N GLY A 121 13.60 -21.73 15.48
CA GLY A 121 13.56 -23.17 15.25
C GLY A 121 12.99 -23.92 16.47
N LYS A 122 12.11 -24.90 16.24
CA LYS A 122 11.47 -25.70 17.30
C LYS A 122 11.55 -27.19 17.00
N HIS A 123 12.24 -27.93 17.87
CA HIS A 123 12.41 -29.39 17.78
C HIS A 123 11.24 -30.12 18.46
N THR A 124 10.91 -31.34 18.02
CA THR A 124 9.94 -32.27 18.66
C THR A 124 10.09 -32.32 20.19
N LYS A 125 11.33 -32.46 20.69
CA LYS A 125 11.69 -32.57 22.11
C LYS A 125 11.43 -31.31 22.95
N SER A 126 11.15 -30.17 22.34
CA SER A 126 10.82 -28.93 23.07
C SER A 126 9.45 -28.97 23.75
N PHE A 127 8.52 -29.76 23.20
CA PHE A 127 7.09 -29.74 23.53
C PHE A 127 6.48 -28.32 23.54
N ALA A 128 7.10 -27.37 22.86
CA ALA A 128 6.71 -25.97 22.89
C ALA A 128 5.56 -25.70 21.91
N ASP A 129 4.71 -24.75 22.27
CA ASP A 129 3.69 -24.20 21.39
C ASP A 129 4.31 -23.00 20.65
N MET A 130 4.34 -23.06 19.32
CA MET A 130 5.00 -22.02 18.50
C MET A 130 4.42 -20.63 18.79
N TYR A 131 3.10 -20.51 18.87
CA TYR A 131 2.46 -19.22 19.12
C TYR A 131 2.50 -18.82 20.59
N ALA A 132 2.24 -19.75 21.50
CA ALA A 132 2.02 -19.44 22.92
C ALA A 132 3.30 -19.40 23.78
N ARG A 133 4.32 -20.21 23.43
CA ARG A 133 5.59 -20.32 24.19
C ARG A 133 6.80 -19.75 23.45
N VAL A 134 6.80 -19.76 22.12
CA VAL A 134 7.90 -19.15 21.34
C VAL A 134 7.55 -17.70 21.02
N LEU A 135 6.64 -17.44 20.07
CA LEU A 135 6.35 -16.09 19.56
C LEU A 135 5.84 -15.13 20.64
N LYS A 136 4.78 -15.48 21.38
CA LYS A 136 4.19 -14.57 22.39
C LYS A 136 5.17 -14.18 23.49
N ASN A 137 5.97 -15.14 23.96
CA ASN A 137 6.95 -14.89 25.02
C ASN A 137 8.14 -14.07 24.50
N LYS A 138 8.58 -14.31 23.26
CA LYS A 138 9.68 -13.56 22.64
C LYS A 138 9.32 -12.10 22.40
N PHE A 139 8.17 -11.85 21.77
CA PHE A 139 7.80 -10.50 21.36
C PHE A 139 7.10 -9.68 22.44
N ALA A 140 6.63 -10.34 23.52
CA ALA A 140 5.90 -9.71 24.62
C ALA A 140 4.79 -8.78 24.09
N ALA A 141 3.92 -9.37 23.26
CA ALA A 141 2.92 -8.66 22.47
C ALA A 141 1.70 -9.54 22.18
N ASN A 142 0.57 -8.92 21.81
CA ASN A 142 -0.60 -9.65 21.34
C ASN A 142 -0.32 -10.27 19.97
N ILE A 143 -0.94 -11.43 19.71
CA ILE A 143 -0.78 -12.16 18.44
C ILE A 143 -2.14 -12.45 17.81
N ARG A 144 -2.29 -12.15 16.52
CA ARG A 144 -3.36 -12.69 15.67
C ARG A 144 -2.83 -13.85 14.83
N ILE A 145 -3.61 -14.93 14.69
CA ILE A 145 -3.16 -16.18 14.07
C ILE A 145 -4.05 -16.59 12.91
N TRP A 146 -3.43 -16.87 11.76
CA TRP A 146 -4.01 -17.54 10.62
C TRP A 146 -3.26 -18.86 10.38
N ALA A 147 -3.81 -19.96 10.89
CA ALA A 147 -3.34 -21.32 10.65
C ALA A 147 -4.47 -22.30 10.99
N PRO A 148 -4.55 -23.48 10.35
CA PRO A 148 -5.54 -24.50 10.68
C PRO A 148 -5.58 -24.78 12.18
N SER A 149 -6.78 -24.88 12.77
CA SER A 149 -6.94 -24.97 14.24
C SER A 149 -7.93 -26.04 14.67
N ASP A 150 -7.68 -26.68 15.81
CA ASP A 150 -8.62 -27.62 16.41
C ASP A 150 -9.59 -26.92 17.39
N THR A 151 -10.60 -27.66 17.87
CA THR A 151 -11.64 -27.17 18.81
C THR A 151 -11.11 -26.86 20.21
N ARG A 152 -9.94 -27.39 20.58
CA ARG A 152 -9.27 -27.16 21.88
C ARG A 152 -8.41 -25.88 21.82
N SER A 153 -7.86 -25.57 20.65
CA SER A 153 -7.14 -24.33 20.33
C SER A 153 -8.06 -23.11 20.20
N LYS A 154 -8.52 -22.62 21.36
CA LYS A 154 -9.36 -21.41 21.49
C LYS A 154 -8.52 -20.12 21.39
N SER A 155 -9.19 -19.01 21.09
CA SER A 155 -8.64 -17.65 21.29
C SER A 155 -8.56 -17.35 22.78
N ILE A 156 -7.46 -16.74 23.23
CA ILE A 156 -7.25 -16.30 24.61
C ILE A 156 -7.25 -14.77 24.64
N CYS A 157 -8.33 -14.19 25.15
CA CYS A 157 -8.54 -12.74 25.22
C CYS A 157 -8.31 -12.14 26.62
N LYS A 158 -7.78 -12.93 27.57
CA LYS A 158 -7.48 -12.52 28.95
C LYS A 158 -5.98 -12.63 29.25
N GLY A 159 -5.48 -11.81 30.17
CA GLY A 159 -4.06 -11.71 30.53
C GLY A 159 -3.30 -10.63 29.74
N GLN A 160 -2.04 -10.40 30.12
CA GLN A 160 -1.21 -9.29 29.61
C GLN A 160 -1.03 -9.31 28.08
N TYR A 161 -0.84 -10.49 27.49
CA TYR A 161 -0.67 -10.66 26.04
C TYR A 161 -1.67 -11.67 25.50
N GLN A 162 -2.54 -11.19 24.61
CA GLN A 162 -3.66 -11.92 24.06
C GLN A 162 -3.24 -12.73 22.82
N ARG A 163 -3.94 -13.83 22.55
CA ARG A 163 -3.70 -14.69 21.38
C ARG A 163 -5.02 -15.01 20.71
N ARG A 164 -5.31 -14.33 19.60
CA ARG A 164 -6.61 -14.40 18.91
C ARG A 164 -6.46 -15.13 17.58
N LYS A 165 -7.35 -16.08 17.29
CA LYS A 165 -7.52 -16.56 15.91
C LYS A 165 -8.10 -15.43 15.08
N ILE A 166 -7.61 -15.26 13.87
CA ILE A 166 -8.22 -14.43 12.84
C ILE A 166 -9.56 -15.06 12.46
N ALA A 167 -10.60 -14.25 12.23
CA ALA A 167 -11.90 -14.77 11.80
C ALA A 167 -11.78 -15.44 10.43
N SER A 168 -12.44 -16.59 10.27
CA SER A 168 -12.44 -17.42 9.06
C SER A 168 -13.90 -17.60 8.63
N PRO A 169 -14.24 -17.46 7.33
CA PRO A 169 -13.33 -17.17 6.22
C PRO A 169 -12.87 -15.70 6.19
N MET A 170 -11.85 -15.42 5.38
CA MET A 170 -11.22 -14.13 5.13
C MET A 170 -11.29 -13.84 3.63
N GLN A 171 -11.59 -12.60 3.24
CA GLN A 171 -11.42 -12.20 1.84
C GLN A 171 -9.94 -12.03 1.50
N LEU A 172 -9.54 -12.56 0.35
CA LEU A 172 -8.22 -12.41 -0.26
C LEU A 172 -8.43 -12.07 -1.74
N ALA A 173 -8.19 -10.80 -2.10
CA ALA A 173 -8.66 -10.23 -3.36
C ALA A 173 -10.17 -10.50 -3.55
N ASP A 174 -10.55 -11.19 -4.63
CA ASP A 174 -11.96 -11.49 -4.96
C ASP A 174 -12.46 -12.83 -4.37
N SER A 175 -11.65 -13.54 -3.59
CA SER A 175 -11.93 -14.91 -3.13
C SER A 175 -12.01 -15.02 -1.60
N GLN A 176 -13.06 -15.70 -1.10
CA GLN A 176 -13.15 -16.11 0.30
C GLN A 176 -12.26 -17.33 0.55
N VAL A 177 -11.29 -17.19 1.43
CA VAL A 177 -10.41 -18.27 1.87
C VAL A 177 -10.77 -18.66 3.29
N SER A 178 -11.05 -19.94 3.54
CA SER A 178 -11.15 -20.44 4.91
C SER A 178 -9.77 -20.87 5.42
N ARG A 179 -9.47 -20.55 6.68
CA ARG A 179 -8.22 -20.93 7.37
C ARG A 179 -8.01 -22.45 7.45
N GLU A 180 -9.07 -23.22 7.23
CA GLU A 180 -9.09 -24.67 7.20
C GLU A 180 -8.77 -25.24 5.79
N ALA A 181 -8.97 -24.46 4.72
CA ALA A 181 -8.59 -24.77 3.35
C ALA A 181 -7.27 -24.10 2.91
N ASP A 182 -6.70 -23.24 3.75
CA ASP A 182 -5.43 -22.56 3.52
C ASP A 182 -4.24 -23.33 4.12
N SER A 183 -3.18 -23.53 3.33
CA SER A 183 -1.92 -24.12 3.79
C SER A 183 -0.90 -23.06 4.22
N ALA A 184 -1.15 -21.78 3.94
CA ALA A 184 -0.37 -20.64 4.42
C ALA A 184 -0.63 -20.43 5.93
N LYS A 185 0.44 -20.37 6.74
CA LYS A 185 0.34 -20.25 8.21
C LYS A 185 1.14 -19.05 8.68
N TRP A 186 0.48 -18.06 9.26
CA TRP A 186 1.12 -16.82 9.70
C TRP A 186 0.52 -16.24 10.98
N ALA A 187 1.32 -15.40 11.63
CA ALA A 187 0.98 -14.68 12.84
C ALA A 187 1.34 -13.21 12.71
N LEU A 188 0.41 -12.35 13.12
CA LEU A 188 0.60 -10.91 13.23
C LEU A 188 1.01 -10.58 14.67
N ILE A 189 2.11 -9.86 14.87
CA ILE A 189 2.54 -9.39 16.19
C ILE A 189 2.09 -7.92 16.35
N GLU A 190 1.00 -7.70 17.10
CA GLU A 190 0.41 -6.37 17.24
C GLU A 190 1.36 -5.42 17.99
N GLY A 191 1.52 -4.20 17.48
CA GLY A 191 2.39 -3.17 18.10
C GLY A 191 3.89 -3.38 17.94
N LYS A 192 4.33 -4.36 17.12
CA LYS A 192 5.76 -4.61 16.82
C LYS A 192 6.12 -4.52 15.33
N ASN A 193 5.17 -4.17 14.46
CA ASN A 193 5.32 -4.17 12.99
C ASN A 193 5.88 -5.47 12.40
N THR A 194 5.73 -6.59 13.12
CA THR A 194 6.32 -7.89 12.78
C THR A 194 5.24 -8.86 12.29
N VAL A 195 5.53 -9.54 11.19
CA VAL A 195 4.76 -10.69 10.69
C VAL A 195 5.63 -11.92 10.78
N CYS A 196 5.09 -13.02 11.31
CA CYS A 196 5.77 -14.30 11.41
C CYS A 196 5.10 -15.34 10.51
N PHE A 197 5.81 -15.82 9.50
CA PHE A 197 5.41 -16.99 8.73
C PHE A 197 5.83 -18.26 9.47
N THR A 198 4.99 -19.29 9.55
CA THR A 198 5.26 -20.49 10.36
C THR A 198 5.00 -21.78 9.59
N THR A 199 5.57 -22.92 10.03
CA THR A 199 5.21 -24.25 9.50
C THR A 199 4.21 -25.01 10.37
N ASN A 200 4.08 -24.65 11.66
CA ASN A 200 3.15 -25.30 12.60
C ASN A 200 1.70 -24.83 12.44
N ASP A 201 0.74 -25.74 12.62
CA ASP A 201 -0.68 -25.41 12.78
C ASP A 201 -0.96 -24.82 14.18
N TYR A 202 -2.14 -24.23 14.37
CA TYR A 202 -2.61 -23.84 15.70
C TYR A 202 -3.44 -24.96 16.35
N LYS A 203 -2.81 -26.13 16.55
CA LYS A 203 -3.43 -27.35 17.11
C LYS A 203 -2.67 -27.84 18.36
N MET A 204 -3.34 -28.57 19.25
CA MET A 204 -2.75 -29.02 20.52
C MET A 204 -1.65 -30.08 20.35
N ASN A 205 -1.72 -30.89 19.30
CA ASN A 205 -0.71 -31.90 18.96
C ASN A 205 0.59 -31.29 18.40
N GLU A 206 0.54 -30.10 17.81
CA GLU A 206 1.68 -29.38 17.22
C GLU A 206 2.81 -29.10 18.21
N LYS A 207 2.55 -29.20 19.52
CA LYS A 207 3.59 -29.17 20.55
C LYS A 207 4.67 -30.24 20.32
N ARG A 208 4.27 -31.43 19.88
CA ARG A 208 5.16 -32.57 19.57
C ARG A 208 5.72 -32.55 18.14
N ILE A 209 5.28 -31.60 17.32
CA ILE A 209 5.63 -31.48 15.91
C ILE A 209 6.73 -30.41 15.79
N PRO A 210 7.82 -30.63 15.04
CA PRO A 210 8.85 -29.61 14.90
C PRO A 210 8.38 -28.51 13.94
N GLY A 211 9.13 -27.42 13.82
CA GLY A 211 8.83 -26.36 12.85
C GLY A 211 9.57 -25.05 13.08
N VAL A 212 9.30 -24.07 12.22
CA VAL A 212 9.92 -22.74 12.23
C VAL A 212 8.88 -21.64 12.33
N ALA A 213 9.30 -20.49 12.85
CA ALA A 213 8.70 -19.21 12.51
C ALA A 213 9.78 -18.27 11.94
N VAL A 214 9.55 -17.70 10.76
CA VAL A 214 10.40 -16.65 10.17
C VAL A 214 9.64 -15.34 10.29
N CYS A 215 10.11 -14.51 11.21
CA CYS A 215 9.51 -13.22 11.54
C CYS A 215 10.29 -12.09 10.85
N LEU A 216 9.57 -11.19 10.21
CA LEU A 216 10.11 -10.05 9.49
C LEU A 216 9.48 -8.76 10.00
N GLU A 217 10.32 -7.76 10.26
CA GLU A 217 9.89 -6.41 10.62
C GLU A 217 9.66 -5.63 9.33
N ASN A 218 8.41 -5.57 8.86
CA ASN A 218 8.07 -4.86 7.62
C ASN A 218 6.66 -4.28 7.71
N ALA A 219 6.60 -2.95 7.82
CA ALA A 219 5.34 -2.20 7.88
C ALA A 219 4.45 -2.42 6.65
N ALA A 220 5.01 -2.70 5.47
CA ALA A 220 4.25 -2.98 4.25
C ALA A 220 3.48 -4.31 4.35
N LEU A 221 4.16 -5.39 4.75
CA LEU A 221 3.55 -6.71 4.84
C LEU A 221 2.58 -6.80 6.02
N LEU A 222 2.90 -6.14 7.14
CA LEU A 222 1.99 -5.91 8.25
C LEU A 222 0.70 -5.24 7.78
N LEU A 223 0.81 -4.15 6.99
CA LEU A 223 -0.34 -3.40 6.51
C LEU A 223 -1.18 -4.23 5.53
N LEU A 224 -0.55 -4.97 4.61
CA LEU A 224 -1.23 -5.83 3.64
C LEU A 224 -2.08 -6.91 4.36
N LEU A 225 -1.53 -7.51 5.41
CA LEU A 225 -2.24 -8.47 6.26
C LEU A 225 -3.28 -7.81 7.18
N LEU A 226 -3.05 -6.58 7.64
CA LEU A 226 -4.07 -5.80 8.36
C LEU A 226 -5.25 -5.38 7.47
N LEU A 227 -5.01 -5.07 6.19
CA LEU A 227 -6.06 -4.73 5.22
C LEU A 227 -6.98 -5.94 4.95
N LEU A 228 -6.41 -7.14 4.79
CA LEU A 228 -7.17 -8.40 4.71
C LEU A 228 -8.01 -8.64 5.97
N LEU A 229 -7.50 -8.26 7.15
CA LEU A 229 -8.24 -8.32 8.41
C LEU A 229 -9.32 -7.26 8.57
N LEU A 230 -9.23 -6.13 7.87
CA LEU A 230 -10.24 -5.07 7.90
C LEU A 230 -11.45 -5.35 7.01
N GLN A 231 -11.31 -6.18 5.96
CA GLN A 231 -12.44 -6.57 5.10
C GLN A 231 -13.55 -7.33 5.87
N LEU A 232 -13.23 -7.93 7.02
CA LEU A 232 -14.20 -8.56 7.93
C LEU A 232 -15.11 -7.57 8.69
N LEU A 233 -14.78 -6.27 8.77
CA LEU A 233 -15.64 -5.27 9.41
C LEU A 233 -16.78 -4.78 8.51
N LEU A 234 -16.72 -5.01 7.20
CA LEU A 234 -17.77 -4.63 6.24
C LEU A 234 -18.78 -5.75 5.95
N ILE A 235 -18.52 -6.97 6.42
CA ILE A 235 -19.40 -8.15 6.22
C ILE A 235 -20.35 -8.34 7.42
N TYR A 236 -19.97 -7.89 8.62
CA TYR A 236 -20.75 -8.05 9.86
C TYR A 236 -21.87 -7.00 10.08
N SER A 237 -22.17 -6.16 9.10
CA SER A 237 -23.27 -5.16 9.21
C SER A 237 -24.67 -5.75 9.03
N ASN A 238 -24.79 -6.99 8.55
CA ASN A 238 -26.07 -7.66 8.27
C ASN A 238 -26.20 -8.97 9.07
N VAL A 239 -26.54 -8.86 10.35
CA VAL A 239 -27.46 -9.72 11.14
C VAL A 239 -27.41 -9.22 12.58
N ALA A 240 -28.56 -8.82 13.12
CA ALA A 240 -28.70 -8.51 14.54
C ALA A 240 -28.90 -9.81 15.34
N HIS A 241 -28.17 -9.99 16.45
CA HIS A 241 -28.72 -10.13 17.81
C HIS A 241 -27.74 -10.76 18.82
N ASN A 242 -27.77 -10.20 20.04
CA ASN A 242 -27.48 -10.82 21.34
C ASN A 242 -26.07 -11.41 21.62
N CYS A 243 -25.25 -10.63 22.33
CA CYS A 243 -25.09 -10.89 23.77
C CYS A 243 -24.66 -9.62 24.53
N ASN A 244 -25.42 -9.23 25.56
CA ASN A 244 -25.22 -7.98 26.32
C ASN A 244 -24.23 -8.12 27.48
N SER A 245 -23.52 -7.03 27.79
CA SER A 245 -23.21 -6.56 29.16
C SER A 245 -22.57 -5.15 29.05
N TYR A 246 -23.32 -4.08 29.27
CA TYR A 246 -23.50 -3.33 30.54
C TYR A 246 -22.45 -2.19 30.65
N LEU A 247 -22.72 -0.90 30.90
CA LEU A 247 -23.91 -0.06 31.23
C LEU A 247 -23.74 1.32 30.53
N ASP A 248 -24.73 2.21 30.33
CA ASP A 248 -25.49 2.98 31.35
C ASP A 248 -27.01 3.11 31.07
N PHE A 249 -27.75 3.56 32.08
CA PHE A 249 -29.22 3.48 32.30
C PHE A 249 -29.82 4.92 32.35
N VAL A 250 -31.00 5.25 31.78
CA VAL A 250 -32.32 5.37 32.48
C VAL A 250 -33.37 6.04 31.55
N GLU A 251 -34.57 5.44 31.41
CA GLU A 251 -35.93 6.02 31.18
C GLU A 251 -36.27 7.03 30.01
N ASN A 252 -37.52 7.23 29.55
CA ASN A 252 -38.82 6.58 29.83
C ASN A 252 -39.85 6.66 28.66
N LEU A 253 -40.71 5.63 28.58
CA LEU A 253 -42.16 5.60 28.25
C LEU A 253 -42.84 6.31 27.05
N TYR A 254 -43.89 5.63 26.54
CA TYR A 254 -45.01 6.03 25.65
C TYR A 254 -44.67 6.57 24.24
N GLY A 255 -45.30 6.12 23.15
CA GLY A 255 -46.69 5.70 23.00
C GLY A 255 -47.52 6.85 22.41
N THR A 256 -48.07 6.64 21.22
CA THR A 256 -49.07 7.47 20.50
C THR A 256 -48.62 8.77 19.80
N GLY A 257 -49.04 8.91 18.54
CA GLY A 257 -50.00 9.95 18.16
C GLY A 257 -49.55 11.40 17.90
N ARG A 258 -49.29 11.70 16.62
CA ARG A 258 -49.59 12.96 15.91
C ARG A 258 -48.86 14.28 16.29
N ASN A 259 -48.41 14.93 15.21
CA ASN A 259 -48.32 16.38 14.98
C ASN A 259 -47.09 17.19 15.46
N MET A 260 -46.02 17.01 14.68
CA MET A 260 -45.51 18.08 13.79
C MET A 260 -44.94 19.37 14.41
N GLN A 261 -43.60 19.42 14.57
CA GLN A 261 -42.84 20.66 14.30
C GLN A 261 -41.36 20.42 13.85
N ARG A 262 -41.19 20.34 12.52
CA ARG A 262 -40.05 20.83 11.69
C ARG A 262 -38.57 20.41 11.95
N ARG A 263 -37.99 19.75 10.92
CA ARG A 263 -36.54 19.64 10.56
C ARG A 263 -35.65 18.91 11.59
N TRP A 264 -34.96 17.80 11.30
CA TRP A 264 -33.85 17.55 10.34
C TRP A 264 -33.54 16.01 10.37
N ARG A 265 -32.98 15.27 9.39
CA ARG A 265 -32.62 15.38 7.96
C ARG A 265 -32.96 14.03 7.30
N GLN A 266 -33.71 13.96 6.20
CA GLN A 266 -33.17 13.86 4.84
C GLN A 266 -31.78 13.18 4.67
N ARG A 267 -31.79 11.84 4.67
CA ARG A 267 -31.28 10.97 3.59
C ARG A 267 -29.96 11.43 2.93
N CYS A 268 -28.82 11.06 3.51
CA CYS A 268 -27.55 11.01 2.77
C CYS A 268 -27.67 9.98 1.63
N ARG A 269 -27.94 10.43 0.41
CA ARG A 269 -27.69 9.63 -0.78
C ARG A 269 -26.17 9.56 -0.97
N LEU A 270 -25.62 8.35 -0.97
CA LEU A 270 -24.35 8.09 -1.63
C LEU A 270 -24.51 8.50 -3.12
N PRO A 271 -23.45 8.97 -3.79
CA PRO A 271 -23.47 9.02 -5.25
C PRO A 271 -23.79 7.61 -5.78
N PRO A 272 -24.60 7.47 -6.84
CA PRO A 272 -24.81 6.20 -7.50
C PRO A 272 -23.47 5.68 -8.04
N ASN A 273 -23.27 4.36 -8.03
CA ASN A 273 -22.06 3.68 -8.50
C ASN A 273 -21.93 3.80 -10.04
N VAL A 274 -21.57 4.98 -10.53
CA VAL A 274 -21.53 5.31 -11.95
C VAL A 274 -20.08 5.42 -12.41
N LEU A 275 -19.63 4.43 -13.17
CA LEU A 275 -18.30 4.33 -13.78
C LEU A 275 -18.11 5.27 -15.00
N SER A 276 -19.15 6.01 -15.39
CA SER A 276 -19.11 6.99 -16.47
C SER A 276 -18.24 8.18 -16.06
N SER A 277 -17.09 8.32 -16.71
CA SER A 277 -16.22 9.48 -16.55
C SER A 277 -16.59 10.58 -17.55
N LYS A 278 -16.32 11.84 -17.18
CA LYS A 278 -16.44 12.98 -18.08
C LYS A 278 -15.09 13.56 -18.45
N LEU A 279 -15.02 14.09 -19.67
CA LEU A 279 -13.85 14.76 -20.20
C LEU A 279 -14.18 16.22 -20.51
N LEU A 280 -13.27 17.11 -20.13
CA LEU A 280 -13.16 18.45 -20.66
C LEU A 280 -11.81 18.54 -21.38
N LYS A 281 -11.80 19.00 -22.63
CA LYS A 281 -10.57 19.28 -23.39
C LYS A 281 -10.37 20.79 -23.51
N SER A 282 -9.16 21.23 -23.82
CA SER A 282 -8.82 22.64 -24.09
C SER A 282 -9.16 23.10 -25.52
N GLU A 283 -10.04 22.38 -26.22
CA GLU A 283 -10.49 22.70 -27.58
C GLU A 283 -11.41 23.95 -27.58
N GLY A 284 -11.61 24.55 -28.76
CA GLY A 284 -12.49 25.71 -28.90
C GLY A 284 -13.94 25.37 -28.54
N ASN A 285 -14.49 26.10 -27.56
CA ASN A 285 -15.81 25.88 -26.93
C ASN A 285 -15.89 24.61 -26.04
N PRO A 286 -15.15 24.57 -24.90
CA PRO A 286 -15.01 23.37 -24.07
C PRO A 286 -16.26 23.07 -23.24
N ALA A 287 -16.99 22.01 -23.62
CA ALA A 287 -18.11 21.45 -22.85
C ALA A 287 -17.72 20.13 -22.18
N TRP A 288 -18.34 19.83 -21.03
CA TRP A 288 -18.19 18.53 -20.36
C TRP A 288 -18.87 17.42 -21.15
N ALA A 289 -18.08 16.63 -21.89
CA ALA A 289 -18.55 15.48 -22.65
C ALA A 289 -18.44 14.18 -21.83
N ALA A 290 -19.21 13.16 -22.21
CA ALA A 290 -18.96 11.80 -21.76
C ALA A 290 -17.61 11.29 -22.30
N SER A 291 -16.90 10.50 -21.52
CA SER A 291 -15.75 9.73 -22.00
C SER A 291 -16.18 8.67 -23.02
N GLY A 292 -15.30 8.31 -23.95
CA GLY A 292 -15.56 7.26 -24.94
C GLY A 292 -15.69 5.85 -24.35
N ALA A 293 -15.25 5.66 -23.10
CA ALA A 293 -15.45 4.45 -22.30
C ALA A 293 -15.50 4.78 -20.80
N ASN A 294 -16.02 3.85 -20.00
CA ASN A 294 -15.92 3.91 -18.55
C ASN A 294 -14.47 3.84 -18.07
N ILE A 295 -14.21 4.37 -16.88
CA ILE A 295 -12.84 4.51 -16.33
C ILE A 295 -12.20 3.19 -15.88
N ASP A 296 -12.97 2.10 -15.78
CA ASP A 296 -12.49 0.77 -15.43
C ASP A 296 -12.06 -0.08 -16.65
N GLN A 297 -12.32 0.40 -17.87
CA GLN A 297 -12.01 -0.32 -19.10
C GLN A 297 -10.59 -0.04 -19.58
N ASN A 298 -9.85 -1.06 -20.03
CA ASN A 298 -8.47 -0.92 -20.49
C ASN A 298 -8.27 -0.21 -21.85
N ARG A 299 -9.32 0.42 -22.41
CA ARG A 299 -9.30 1.11 -23.72
C ARG A 299 -10.48 2.07 -23.87
N GLY A 300 -10.37 3.02 -24.79
CA GLY A 300 -11.49 3.87 -25.23
C GLY A 300 -11.71 5.17 -24.45
N HIS A 301 -11.03 5.36 -23.31
CA HIS A 301 -11.06 6.61 -22.54
C HIS A 301 -9.71 7.34 -22.59
N SER A 302 -9.71 8.65 -22.30
CA SER A 302 -8.52 9.50 -22.43
C SER A 302 -7.35 9.07 -21.54
N ILE A 303 -7.62 8.68 -20.29
CA ILE A 303 -6.57 8.39 -19.30
C ILE A 303 -5.67 7.23 -19.72
N ILE A 304 -6.21 6.13 -20.26
CA ILE A 304 -5.37 5.02 -20.76
C ILE A 304 -4.60 5.42 -22.03
N THR A 305 -5.17 6.28 -22.88
CA THR A 305 -4.44 6.86 -24.03
C THR A 305 -3.26 7.72 -23.57
N THR A 306 -3.45 8.59 -22.57
CA THR A 306 -2.38 9.42 -22.00
C THR A 306 -1.33 8.58 -21.25
N MET A 307 -1.75 7.54 -20.54
CA MET A 307 -0.87 6.67 -19.75
C MET A 307 -0.35 5.46 -20.54
N ALA A 308 -0.50 5.41 -21.87
CA ALA A 308 -0.10 4.26 -22.68
C ALA A 308 1.40 3.93 -22.52
N SER A 309 2.27 4.94 -22.55
CA SER A 309 3.72 4.84 -22.32
C SER A 309 4.12 4.56 -20.86
N PHE A 310 3.16 4.61 -19.94
CA PHE A 310 3.35 4.33 -18.52
C PHE A 310 2.99 2.87 -18.18
N VAL A 311 1.95 2.31 -18.81
CA VAL A 311 1.57 0.90 -18.68
C VAL A 311 2.38 -0.03 -19.59
N GLN A 312 2.92 0.48 -20.70
CA GLN A 312 3.76 -0.25 -21.65
C GLN A 312 5.03 0.54 -21.93
N PHE A 313 6.18 -0.13 -21.90
CA PHE A 313 7.48 0.53 -22.08
C PHE A 313 7.63 1.08 -23.50
N GLN A 314 7.95 2.38 -23.61
CA GLN A 314 8.31 3.06 -24.84
C GLN A 314 9.71 3.66 -24.65
N ARG A 315 10.64 3.42 -25.57
CA ARG A 315 12.04 3.89 -25.45
C ARG A 315 12.15 5.42 -25.53
N GLU A 316 11.15 6.03 -26.14
CA GLU A 316 11.07 7.44 -26.44
C GLU A 316 10.58 8.26 -25.24
N ILE A 317 9.98 7.63 -24.22
CA ILE A 317 9.33 8.32 -23.10
C ILE A 317 9.96 7.93 -21.76
N ASN A 318 10.51 8.93 -21.06
CA ASN A 318 10.87 8.81 -19.66
C ASN A 318 9.69 9.22 -18.75
N VAL A 319 9.74 8.76 -17.52
CA VAL A 319 8.67 8.71 -16.53
C VAL A 319 9.24 9.03 -15.15
N LEU A 320 8.60 9.98 -14.47
CA LEU A 320 8.78 10.25 -13.05
C LEU A 320 7.40 10.18 -12.39
N ALA A 321 7.19 9.24 -11.48
CA ALA A 321 5.90 9.01 -10.83
C ALA A 321 6.00 9.17 -9.31
N TYR A 322 5.01 9.87 -8.75
CA TYR A 322 4.97 10.20 -7.34
C TYR A 322 3.57 10.02 -6.76
N SER A 323 3.46 9.54 -5.51
CA SER A 323 2.19 9.31 -4.82
C SER A 323 2.40 9.04 -3.32
N ASP A 324 1.60 9.67 -2.46
CA ASP A 324 1.47 9.29 -1.04
C ASP A 324 0.82 7.90 -0.85
N ASP A 325 0.15 7.36 -1.86
CA ASP A 325 -0.43 6.01 -1.84
C ASP A 325 -0.23 5.35 -3.22
N PRO A 326 1.00 4.87 -3.52
CA PRO A 326 1.34 4.28 -4.81
C PRO A 326 0.89 2.81 -4.88
N PRO A 327 0.43 2.33 -6.05
CA PRO A 327 0.07 0.92 -6.22
C PRO A 327 1.25 -0.02 -5.96
N ASN A 328 0.94 -1.22 -5.46
CA ASN A 328 1.90 -2.27 -5.09
C ASN A 328 2.91 -1.87 -3.99
N LEU A 329 2.70 -0.72 -3.34
CA LEU A 329 3.49 -0.21 -2.23
C LEU A 329 2.53 0.17 -1.07
N PRO A 330 3.00 0.20 0.19
CA PRO A 330 2.16 0.73 1.26
C PRO A 330 1.96 2.24 1.08
N PRO A 331 0.82 2.80 1.52
CA PRO A 331 0.67 4.22 1.75
C PRO A 331 1.84 4.74 2.56
N ARG A 332 2.43 5.83 2.08
CA ARG A 332 3.51 6.52 2.77
C ARG A 332 2.89 7.48 3.78
N ASN A 333 3.23 7.30 5.06
CA ASN A 333 2.89 8.23 6.13
C ASN A 333 3.73 9.52 6.01
N GLU A 334 3.62 10.18 4.88
CA GLU A 334 4.39 11.35 4.49
C GLU A 334 3.61 12.64 4.72
N LYS A 335 4.32 13.76 4.60
CA LYS A 335 3.74 15.11 4.75
C LYS A 335 2.86 15.49 3.57
N SER A 336 2.97 14.77 2.45
CA SER A 336 2.27 15.05 1.20
C SER A 336 1.00 14.23 1.02
N LYS A 337 0.11 14.72 0.16
CA LYS A 337 -1.11 14.05 -0.32
C LYS A 337 -1.21 14.08 -1.85
N THR A 338 -0.08 14.29 -2.53
CA THR A 338 -0.01 14.58 -3.96
C THR A 338 0.33 13.33 -4.77
N LYS A 339 -0.34 13.17 -5.91
CA LYS A 339 -0.22 12.01 -6.78
C LYS A 339 -0.15 12.46 -8.24
N GLY A 340 0.77 11.88 -9.01
CA GLY A 340 0.93 12.23 -10.41
C GLY A 340 2.09 11.54 -11.11
N VAL A 341 2.15 11.79 -12.41
CA VAL A 341 3.14 11.26 -13.34
C VAL A 341 3.62 12.40 -14.24
N LEU A 342 4.92 12.53 -14.39
CA LEU A 342 5.57 13.39 -15.37
C LEU A 342 6.14 12.48 -16.47
N LEU A 343 5.63 12.65 -17.68
CA LEU A 343 6.12 12.00 -18.91
C LEU A 343 7.00 13.00 -19.66
N VAL A 344 8.16 12.56 -20.15
CA VAL A 344 9.11 13.41 -20.89
C VAL A 344 9.62 12.66 -22.11
N HIS A 345 9.45 13.22 -23.30
CA HIS A 345 9.97 12.63 -24.52
C HIS A 345 11.49 12.80 -24.60
N ASN A 346 12.24 11.77 -25.01
CA ASN A 346 13.69 11.79 -25.12
C ASN A 346 14.15 12.75 -26.23
N ALA A 347 13.75 12.52 -27.49
CA ALA A 347 14.08 13.40 -28.61
C ALA A 347 13.24 14.71 -28.65
N ALA A 348 11.93 14.63 -28.87
CA ALA A 348 11.06 15.80 -29.11
C ALA A 348 11.00 16.78 -27.92
N ASP A 349 10.72 18.06 -28.18
CA ASP A 349 10.47 19.08 -27.16
C ASP A 349 9.07 18.92 -26.55
N GLU A 350 8.88 17.84 -25.79
CA GLU A 350 7.58 17.38 -25.30
C GLU A 350 7.66 16.79 -23.90
N ALA A 351 6.74 17.26 -23.06
CA ALA A 351 6.45 16.69 -21.75
C ALA A 351 4.94 16.77 -21.47
N ALA A 352 4.48 15.91 -20.56
CA ALA A 352 3.12 15.93 -20.02
C ALA A 352 3.15 15.69 -18.52
N TRP A 353 2.43 16.52 -17.77
CA TRP A 353 2.24 16.38 -16.33
C TRP A 353 0.80 15.98 -16.05
N PHE A 354 0.65 14.79 -15.50
CA PHE A 354 -0.61 14.16 -15.13
C PHE A 354 -0.74 14.18 -13.61
N VAL A 355 -1.86 14.71 -13.10
CA VAL A 355 -2.12 14.84 -11.66
C VAL A 355 -3.48 14.23 -11.34
N HIS A 356 -3.61 13.50 -10.23
CA HIS A 356 -4.84 12.80 -9.86
C HIS A 356 -5.08 12.76 -8.36
N THR A 357 -6.30 12.38 -7.96
CA THR A 357 -6.66 12.17 -6.54
C THR A 357 -6.81 10.69 -6.16
N VAL A 358 -6.74 9.76 -7.11
CA VAL A 358 -6.99 8.31 -6.89
C VAL A 358 -5.81 7.66 -6.14
N PRO A 359 -6.02 7.03 -4.97
CA PRO A 359 -5.04 6.16 -4.32
C PRO A 359 -4.87 4.83 -5.06
N ASN A 360 -3.70 4.17 -4.93
CA ASN A 360 -3.41 2.87 -5.55
C ASN A 360 -3.57 2.85 -7.08
N PHE A 361 -3.37 3.99 -7.74
CA PHE A 361 -3.44 4.20 -9.18
C PHE A 361 -2.16 4.91 -9.64
N LEU A 362 -1.47 4.56 -10.73
CA LEU A 362 -1.57 3.39 -11.61
C LEU A 362 -0.21 2.65 -11.56
N ALA A 363 -0.18 1.33 -11.76
CA ALA A 363 1.06 0.56 -11.66
C ALA A 363 1.91 0.71 -12.94
N TYR A 364 3.18 1.07 -12.78
CA TYR A 364 4.13 1.24 -13.88
C TYR A 364 4.46 -0.11 -14.54
N LEU A 365 4.54 -0.12 -15.87
CA LEU A 365 4.77 -1.31 -16.70
C LEU A 365 3.86 -2.51 -16.36
N SER A 366 2.64 -2.21 -15.96
CA SER A 366 1.61 -3.18 -15.56
C SER A 366 0.34 -2.94 -16.37
N ALA A 367 -0.51 -3.97 -16.50
CA ALA A 367 -1.82 -3.82 -17.15
C ALA A 367 -2.66 -2.72 -16.49
N TYR A 368 -3.49 -2.04 -17.27
CA TYR A 368 -4.38 -1.01 -16.74
C TYR A 368 -5.31 -1.58 -15.67
N PHE A 369 -5.36 -0.91 -14.52
CA PHE A 369 -6.15 -1.34 -13.37
C PHE A 369 -6.82 -0.14 -12.70
N TRP A 370 -8.13 -0.25 -12.48
CA TRP A 370 -8.93 0.71 -11.74
C TRP A 370 -9.18 0.20 -10.30
N PRO A 371 -8.79 0.95 -9.26
CA PRO A 371 -9.07 0.58 -7.87
C PRO A 371 -10.58 0.58 -7.56
N GLN A 372 -11.19 -0.60 -7.47
CA GLN A 372 -12.65 -0.72 -7.28
C GLN A 372 -13.19 -0.05 -5.99
N ALA A 373 -12.36 0.11 -4.96
CA ALA A 373 -12.71 0.87 -3.75
C ALA A 373 -12.97 2.37 -4.01
N GLU A 374 -12.45 2.90 -5.12
CA GLU A 374 -12.55 4.30 -5.53
C GLU A 374 -13.72 4.55 -6.50
N THR A 375 -14.34 3.49 -7.04
CA THR A 375 -15.56 3.57 -7.89
C THR A 375 -16.73 4.30 -7.22
N ALA A 376 -16.83 4.22 -5.89
CA ALA A 376 -17.90 4.87 -5.12
C ALA A 376 -17.61 6.34 -4.76
N LYS A 377 -16.48 6.91 -5.20
CA LYS A 377 -16.03 8.26 -4.85
C LYS A 377 -15.85 9.11 -6.09
N GLY A 378 -16.07 10.41 -5.96
CA GLY A 378 -15.65 11.37 -6.98
C GLY A 378 -14.12 11.48 -7.04
N HIS A 379 -13.56 11.48 -8.24
CA HIS A 379 -12.13 11.68 -8.50
C HIS A 379 -11.92 12.67 -9.64
N MET A 380 -10.76 13.31 -9.65
CA MET A 380 -10.40 14.28 -10.68
C MET A 380 -8.99 14.02 -11.18
N PHE A 381 -8.81 14.24 -12.47
CA PHE A 381 -7.56 14.09 -13.19
C PHE A 381 -7.31 15.37 -13.99
N LEU A 382 -6.05 15.79 -14.07
CA LEU A 382 -5.61 16.91 -14.89
C LEU A 382 -4.38 16.46 -15.68
N CYS A 383 -4.41 16.62 -16.99
CA CYS A 383 -3.26 16.42 -17.86
C CYS A 383 -2.87 17.75 -18.49
N VAL A 384 -1.60 18.12 -18.39
CA VAL A 384 -1.04 19.37 -18.91
C VAL A 384 0.14 19.02 -19.80
N SER A 385 0.05 19.25 -21.11
CA SER A 385 1.18 19.11 -22.03
C SER A 385 1.94 20.44 -22.16
N PHE A 386 3.27 20.40 -22.24
CA PHE A 386 4.15 21.57 -22.30
C PHE A 386 5.52 21.21 -22.90
N ASN A 387 6.30 22.22 -23.28
CA ASN A 387 7.65 22.09 -23.79
C ASN A 387 8.68 21.88 -22.65
N LYS A 388 9.78 21.18 -22.91
CA LYS A 388 10.84 20.85 -21.93
C LYS A 388 11.40 22.07 -21.20
N ALA A 389 11.37 23.25 -21.81
CA ALA A 389 11.72 24.53 -21.18
C ALA A 389 11.03 24.76 -19.82
N HIS A 390 9.83 24.20 -19.59
CA HIS A 390 9.07 24.34 -18.35
C HIS A 390 9.30 23.21 -17.32
N LEU A 391 10.16 22.23 -17.61
CA LEU A 391 10.44 21.09 -16.71
C LEU A 391 10.99 21.51 -15.35
N ASN A 392 11.85 22.54 -15.27
CA ASN A 392 12.34 23.06 -13.99
C ASN A 392 11.20 23.67 -13.15
N SER A 393 10.27 24.41 -13.77
CA SER A 393 9.12 24.99 -13.09
C SER A 393 8.17 23.90 -12.58
N VAL A 394 7.85 22.88 -13.39
CA VAL A 394 7.04 21.74 -12.95
C VAL A 394 7.76 20.95 -11.85
N GLY A 395 9.05 20.65 -12.02
CA GLY A 395 9.87 19.96 -11.04
C GLY A 395 9.92 20.68 -9.69
N LYS A 396 10.09 22.00 -9.68
CA LYS A 396 10.06 22.84 -8.48
C LYS A 396 8.68 22.84 -7.81
N ALA A 397 7.60 22.96 -8.59
CA ALA A 397 6.23 22.88 -8.06
C ALA A 397 5.93 21.50 -7.42
N ILE A 398 6.46 20.41 -7.98
CA ILE A 398 6.37 19.05 -7.41
C ILE A 398 7.25 18.94 -6.15
N ARG A 399 8.52 19.33 -6.20
CA ARG A 399 9.49 19.29 -5.08
C ARG A 399 8.99 19.96 -3.82
N TYR A 400 8.37 21.14 -3.97
CA TYR A 400 7.83 21.87 -2.84
C TYR A 400 6.65 21.16 -2.16
N GLN A 401 6.09 20.09 -2.73
CA GLN A 401 5.03 19.30 -2.09
C GLN A 401 5.57 18.14 -1.24
N GLU A 402 6.89 17.96 -1.12
CA GLU A 402 7.54 16.84 -0.41
C GLU A 402 6.98 15.43 -0.77
N PRO A 403 6.91 15.05 -2.07
CA PRO A 403 6.24 13.82 -2.47
C PRO A 403 7.15 12.57 -2.45
N TYR A 404 6.56 11.41 -2.18
CA TYR A 404 7.22 10.13 -2.44
C TYR A 404 7.33 9.85 -3.94
N ILE A 405 8.56 9.70 -4.43
CA ILE A 405 8.84 9.24 -5.80
C ILE A 405 8.93 7.71 -5.78
N TYR A 406 8.07 7.03 -6.56
CA TYR A 406 8.02 5.56 -6.63
C TYR A 406 8.50 4.99 -7.97
N VAL A 407 8.59 5.82 -9.02
CA VAL A 407 9.24 5.49 -10.29
C VAL A 407 10.06 6.68 -10.76
N ASN A 408 11.28 6.42 -11.23
CA ASN A 408 12.08 7.38 -11.97
C ASN A 408 12.93 6.62 -13.00
N ASN A 409 12.82 7.00 -14.27
CA ASN A 409 13.77 6.64 -15.33
C ASN A 409 14.17 7.87 -16.18
N LEU A 410 14.13 9.09 -15.62
CA LEU A 410 14.65 10.27 -16.31
C LEU A 410 16.15 10.10 -16.61
N SER A 411 16.53 10.31 -17.87
CA SER A 411 17.92 10.20 -18.33
C SER A 411 18.84 11.26 -17.70
N ALA A 412 20.14 10.97 -17.63
CA ALA A 412 21.12 11.88 -17.05
C ALA A 412 21.18 13.23 -17.78
N GLU A 413 20.95 13.24 -19.09
CA GLU A 413 20.91 14.44 -19.93
C GLU A 413 19.80 15.41 -19.47
N ILE A 414 18.59 14.89 -19.23
CA ILE A 414 17.45 15.66 -18.70
C ILE A 414 17.79 16.20 -17.31
N LEU A 415 18.37 15.37 -16.42
CA LEU A 415 18.69 15.78 -15.05
C LEU A 415 19.78 16.85 -14.98
N ASN A 416 20.78 16.77 -15.87
CA ASN A 416 21.86 17.76 -15.97
C ASN A 416 21.37 19.11 -16.51
N GLN A 417 20.34 19.12 -17.36
CA GLN A 417 19.71 20.35 -17.86
C GLN A 417 18.66 20.93 -16.89
N HIS A 418 18.07 20.09 -16.03
CA HIS A 418 16.96 20.46 -15.15
C HIS A 418 17.29 20.26 -13.68
N MET A 419 18.06 21.19 -13.12
CA MET A 419 18.49 21.17 -11.71
C MET A 419 17.34 21.01 -10.70
N GLU A 420 16.15 21.56 -10.92
CA GLU A 420 15.03 21.36 -9.97
C GLU A 420 14.42 19.95 -10.04
N LEU A 421 14.47 19.28 -11.19
CA LEU A 421 14.15 17.85 -11.29
C LEU A 421 15.23 16.98 -10.67
N SER A 422 16.51 17.32 -10.84
CA SER A 422 17.62 16.64 -10.16
C SER A 422 17.49 16.80 -8.63
N ASN A 423 17.19 18.01 -8.15
CA ASN A 423 16.95 18.27 -6.73
C ASN A 423 15.74 17.50 -6.17
N LEU A 424 14.67 17.36 -6.96
CA LEU A 424 13.49 16.56 -6.62
C LEU A 424 13.85 15.07 -6.46
N ILE A 425 14.49 14.48 -7.46
CA ILE A 425 14.82 13.05 -7.49
C ILE A 425 15.85 12.67 -6.43
N ASN A 426 16.83 13.53 -6.17
CA ASN A 426 17.84 13.32 -5.13
C ASN A 426 17.33 13.67 -3.71
N GLY A 427 16.04 13.99 -3.53
CA GLY A 427 15.44 14.26 -2.23
C GLY A 427 16.00 15.50 -1.52
N ILE A 428 16.49 16.50 -2.27
CA ILE A 428 17.16 17.67 -1.71
C ILE A 428 16.13 18.60 -1.04
N ASP A 429 16.11 18.57 0.29
CA ASP A 429 15.22 19.35 1.16
C ASP A 429 15.17 20.85 0.82
N VAL A 430 13.97 21.44 0.87
CA VAL A 430 13.79 22.89 0.71
C VAL A 430 14.15 23.58 2.01
N ARG A 431 15.35 24.17 2.06
CA ARG A 431 15.91 24.81 3.26
C ARG A 431 15.77 26.34 3.28
N VAL A 432 15.59 26.97 2.12
CA VAL A 432 15.55 28.42 1.95
C VAL A 432 14.11 28.91 1.86
N THR A 433 13.83 30.07 2.44
CA THR A 433 12.52 30.74 2.34
C THR A 433 12.40 31.52 1.02
N PRO A 434 11.18 31.68 0.46
CA PRO A 434 9.90 31.22 0.98
C PRO A 434 9.68 29.71 0.77
N PHE A 435 9.04 29.05 1.74
CA PHE A 435 8.63 27.64 1.65
C PHE A 435 7.43 27.39 0.70
N LEU A 436 7.28 28.25 -0.32
CA LEU A 436 6.20 28.28 -1.31
C LEU A 436 6.83 28.42 -2.70
N ALA A 437 6.42 27.56 -3.64
CA ALA A 437 6.69 27.74 -5.06
C ALA A 437 5.45 28.30 -5.75
N HIS A 438 5.65 29.29 -6.62
CA HIS A 438 4.64 29.76 -7.56
C HIS A 438 5.31 29.89 -8.92
N GLU A 439 4.89 29.04 -9.84
CA GLU A 439 5.49 28.86 -11.16
C GLU A 439 4.44 29.11 -12.24
N THR A 440 4.83 29.78 -13.32
CA THR A 440 3.92 30.15 -14.41
C THR A 440 4.47 29.69 -15.74
N PHE A 441 3.67 28.97 -16.51
CA PHE A 441 4.06 28.46 -17.82
C PHE A 441 2.83 28.31 -18.72
N VAL A 442 3.05 27.94 -19.97
CA VAL A 442 1.98 27.74 -20.96
C VAL A 442 1.90 26.28 -21.41
N THR A 443 0.71 25.84 -21.83
CA THR A 443 0.57 24.53 -22.47
C THR A 443 1.19 24.53 -23.86
N LYS A 444 1.75 23.39 -24.26
CA LYS A 444 2.03 23.12 -25.68
C LYS A 444 0.70 23.02 -26.42
N GLY A 445 0.54 23.71 -27.54
CA GLY A 445 -0.72 23.72 -28.27
C GLY A 445 -0.58 24.21 -29.70
N GLU A 446 -1.15 23.45 -30.64
CA GLU A 446 -1.34 23.85 -32.04
C GLU A 446 -2.64 24.65 -32.24
N GLN A 447 -3.59 24.56 -31.30
CA GLN A 447 -4.95 25.11 -31.44
C GLN A 447 -5.34 26.11 -30.35
N ALA A 448 -4.94 25.88 -29.09
CA ALA A 448 -5.19 26.79 -27.97
C ALA A 448 -4.08 26.69 -26.92
N VAL A 449 -3.60 27.84 -26.46
CA VAL A 449 -2.55 27.95 -25.43
C VAL A 449 -3.19 28.38 -24.12
N ALA A 450 -3.10 27.53 -23.08
CA ALA A 450 -3.61 27.83 -21.75
C ALA A 450 -2.49 28.29 -20.82
N ASN A 451 -2.75 29.35 -20.06
CA ASN A 451 -1.85 29.85 -19.02
C ASN A 451 -2.01 29.01 -17.74
N ILE A 452 -0.93 28.37 -17.29
CA ILE A 452 -0.89 27.53 -16.10
C ILE A 452 -0.16 28.26 -14.96
N GLN A 453 -0.74 28.23 -13.76
CA GLN A 453 -0.10 28.68 -12.52
C GLN A 453 -0.03 27.49 -11.56
N ALA A 454 1.18 26.99 -11.30
CA ALA A 454 1.43 25.87 -10.40
C ALA A 454 1.90 26.38 -9.03
N PHE A 455 1.27 25.88 -7.96
CA PHE A 455 1.55 26.27 -6.58
C PHE A 455 2.04 25.06 -5.78
N GLY A 456 3.28 25.11 -5.28
CA GLY A 456 3.86 24.11 -4.39
C GLY A 456 3.95 24.64 -2.96
N LYS A 457 3.61 23.81 -1.96
CA LYS A 457 3.63 24.21 -0.54
C LYS A 457 4.34 23.16 0.33
N HIS A 458 5.47 23.56 0.91
CA HIS A 458 6.26 22.71 1.80
C HIS A 458 5.69 22.74 3.23
N SER A 459 5.87 21.69 4.04
CA SER A 459 5.28 21.59 5.39
C SER A 459 5.70 22.74 6.30
N LYS A 460 6.97 23.14 6.20
CA LYS A 460 7.61 24.29 6.88
C LYS A 460 6.94 25.65 6.63
N SER A 461 6.07 25.78 5.62
CA SER A 461 5.37 27.05 5.33
C SER A 461 4.24 27.38 6.30
N PHE A 462 3.62 26.36 6.91
CA PHE A 462 2.38 26.46 7.71
C PHE A 462 1.21 27.22 7.05
N ALA A 463 1.29 27.51 5.74
CA ALA A 463 0.31 28.34 5.06
C ALA A 463 -0.96 27.54 4.70
N ASP A 464 -2.12 28.19 4.82
CA ASP A 464 -3.39 27.69 4.28
C ASP A 464 -3.38 27.88 2.75
N MET A 465 -3.59 26.80 2.00
CA MET A 465 -3.60 26.81 0.54
C MET A 465 -4.66 27.76 -0.02
N TYR A 466 -5.86 27.74 0.55
CA TYR A 466 -6.99 28.52 0.04
C TYR A 466 -6.98 29.94 0.59
N ALA A 467 -6.86 30.10 1.91
CA ALA A 467 -7.02 31.38 2.60
C ALA A 467 -5.79 32.30 2.53
N ARG A 468 -4.57 31.73 2.43
CA ARG A 468 -3.30 32.47 2.51
C ARG A 468 -2.47 32.43 1.23
N ILE A 469 -2.58 31.37 0.41
CA ILE A 469 -1.92 31.29 -0.90
C ILE A 469 -2.88 31.80 -1.98
N LEU A 470 -3.89 31.01 -2.37
CA LEU A 470 -4.73 31.30 -3.53
C LEU A 470 -5.49 32.62 -3.40
N ARG A 471 -6.22 32.86 -2.29
CA ARG A 471 -7.03 34.08 -2.11
C ARG A 471 -6.20 35.36 -2.17
N ASN A 472 -4.99 35.33 -1.60
CA ASN A 472 -4.08 36.46 -1.62
C ASN A 472 -3.45 36.67 -3.00
N LYS A 473 -3.10 35.57 -3.70
CA LYS A 473 -2.50 35.64 -5.05
C LYS A 473 -3.48 36.16 -6.10
N PHE A 474 -4.74 35.76 -6.03
CA PHE A 474 -5.75 36.14 -7.02
C PHE A 474 -6.51 37.44 -6.67
N ALA A 475 -6.40 37.92 -5.42
CA ALA A 475 -7.17 39.06 -4.90
C ALA A 475 -8.67 38.94 -5.28
N ALA A 476 -9.25 37.79 -4.95
CA ALA A 476 -10.57 37.37 -5.39
C ALA A 476 -11.24 36.47 -4.35
N SER A 477 -12.58 36.43 -4.35
CA SER A 477 -13.30 35.44 -3.55
C SER A 477 -13.07 34.04 -4.10
N ILE A 478 -13.08 33.02 -3.24
CA ILE A 478 -12.84 31.63 -3.64
C ILE A 478 -13.96 30.74 -3.15
N MET A 479 -14.49 29.90 -4.04
CA MET A 479 -15.38 28.80 -3.69
C MET A 479 -14.61 27.48 -3.72
N VAL A 480 -14.69 26.68 -2.67
CA VAL A 480 -13.87 25.48 -2.46
C VAL A 480 -14.73 24.22 -2.38
N TRP A 481 -14.33 23.19 -3.13
CA TRP A 481 -14.83 21.83 -3.04
C TRP A 481 -13.67 20.89 -2.68
N SER A 482 -13.65 20.44 -1.43
CA SER A 482 -12.68 19.47 -0.91
C SER A 482 -13.19 18.88 0.42
N PRO A 483 -12.68 17.73 0.88
CA PRO A 483 -12.85 17.30 2.26
C PRO A 483 -12.45 18.42 3.22
N ALA A 484 -13.26 18.66 4.26
CA ALA A 484 -13.04 19.77 5.19
C ALA A 484 -13.59 19.46 6.58
N ASP A 485 -12.85 19.86 7.61
CA ASP A 485 -13.19 19.58 9.01
C ASP A 485 -14.15 20.61 9.64
N ALA A 486 -14.37 20.51 10.96
CA ALA A 486 -15.22 21.42 11.73
C ALA A 486 -14.59 22.80 12.02
N ARG A 487 -13.26 22.92 11.94
CA ARG A 487 -12.47 24.15 12.13
C ARG A 487 -12.36 24.96 10.85
N SER A 488 -12.34 24.31 9.68
CA SER A 488 -12.27 24.93 8.35
C SER A 488 -13.56 25.68 7.98
N LYS A 489 -13.78 26.84 8.58
CA LYS A 489 -15.00 27.66 8.43
C LYS A 489 -14.89 28.63 7.25
N SER A 490 -15.98 28.75 6.49
CA SER A 490 -16.11 29.77 5.44
C SER A 490 -15.89 31.18 6.00
N ILE A 491 -15.07 31.97 5.31
CA ILE A 491 -14.78 33.37 5.63
C ILE A 491 -15.73 34.25 4.81
N CYS A 492 -16.86 34.64 5.39
CA CYS A 492 -17.92 35.40 4.71
C CYS A 492 -17.82 36.93 4.91
N ARG A 493 -16.75 37.42 5.55
CA ARG A 493 -16.50 38.84 5.86
C ARG A 493 -15.16 39.30 5.26
N GLY A 494 -15.05 40.60 4.96
CA GLY A 494 -13.89 41.19 4.28
C GLY A 494 -14.07 41.25 2.74
N GLN A 495 -13.09 41.85 2.06
CA GLN A 495 -13.15 42.12 0.61
C GLN A 495 -13.18 40.85 -0.25
N HIS A 496 -12.52 39.78 0.19
CA HIS A 496 -12.44 38.51 -0.54
C HIS A 496 -12.92 37.36 0.35
N LYS A 497 -14.02 36.73 -0.06
CA LYS A 497 -14.69 35.66 0.68
C LYS A 497 -14.01 34.31 0.42
N LEU A 498 -14.15 33.38 1.35
CA LEU A 498 -13.73 31.99 1.17
C LEU A 498 -14.91 31.09 1.56
N GLN A 499 -15.50 30.39 0.60
CA GLN A 499 -16.80 29.72 0.77
C GLN A 499 -16.69 28.23 0.48
N LYS A 500 -17.10 27.39 1.43
CA LYS A 500 -17.28 25.95 1.18
C LYS A 500 -18.50 25.73 0.31
N ILE A 501 -18.32 25.05 -0.81
CA ILE A 501 -19.42 24.47 -1.58
C ILE A 501 -19.98 23.30 -0.74
N THR A 502 -21.31 23.21 -0.61
CA THR A 502 -21.98 22.24 0.28
C THR A 502 -22.45 20.99 -0.46
N SER A 503 -22.82 21.14 -1.72
CA SER A 503 -23.36 20.11 -2.62
C SER A 503 -23.18 20.57 -4.06
N ILE A 504 -22.95 19.65 -4.98
CA ILE A 504 -22.94 19.89 -6.42
C ILE A 504 -23.91 18.93 -7.11
N GLN A 505 -24.40 19.32 -8.29
CA GLN A 505 -25.08 18.40 -9.19
C GLN A 505 -24.24 18.16 -10.45
N LEU A 506 -24.10 16.89 -10.80
CA LEU A 506 -23.50 16.42 -12.05
C LEU A 506 -24.55 15.49 -12.67
N ASP A 507 -25.06 15.83 -13.87
CA ASP A 507 -26.11 15.07 -14.58
C ASP A 507 -27.33 14.70 -13.71
N GLY A 508 -27.81 15.67 -12.93
CA GLY A 508 -28.95 15.50 -12.01
C GLY A 508 -28.62 14.73 -10.72
N VAL A 509 -27.47 14.04 -10.66
CA VAL A 509 -26.95 13.38 -9.46
C VAL A 509 -26.44 14.41 -8.47
N GLN A 510 -26.99 14.40 -7.26
CA GLN A 510 -26.47 15.15 -6.12
C GLN A 510 -25.23 14.45 -5.56
N VAL A 511 -24.08 15.12 -5.58
CA VAL A 511 -22.84 14.64 -4.96
C VAL A 511 -22.62 15.35 -3.63
N SER A 512 -22.24 14.59 -2.60
CA SER A 512 -21.92 15.12 -1.28
C SER A 512 -20.40 15.20 -1.08
N ARG A 513 -19.94 16.32 -0.50
CA ARG A 513 -18.50 16.62 -0.32
C ARG A 513 -17.74 15.59 0.56
N GLY A 514 -18.46 14.80 1.36
CA GLY A 514 -17.87 13.74 2.19
C GLY A 514 -17.66 12.41 1.46
N ALA A 515 -18.25 12.25 0.27
CA ALA A 515 -18.12 11.07 -0.59
C ALA A 515 -17.34 11.39 -1.88
N ASP A 516 -16.59 12.49 -1.89
CA ASP A 516 -15.87 12.99 -3.05
C ASP A 516 -14.39 13.25 -2.67
N SER A 517 -13.47 12.60 -3.39
CA SER A 517 -12.03 12.76 -3.25
C SER A 517 -11.46 13.76 -4.26
N ALA A 518 -12.26 14.31 -5.18
CA ALA A 518 -11.88 15.44 -6.02
C ALA A 518 -11.74 16.72 -5.18
N LYS A 519 -10.73 17.52 -5.52
CA LYS A 519 -10.38 18.74 -4.78
C LYS A 519 -10.11 19.86 -5.76
N TRP A 520 -10.97 20.88 -5.72
CA TRP A 520 -10.89 22.01 -6.64
C TRP A 520 -11.43 23.29 -6.02
N ALA A 521 -11.06 24.42 -6.61
CA ALA A 521 -11.57 25.72 -6.24
C ALA A 521 -11.88 26.57 -7.48
N LEU A 522 -12.91 27.40 -7.38
CA LEU A 522 -13.24 28.45 -8.35
C LEU A 522 -12.80 29.80 -7.81
N ILE A 523 -12.15 30.58 -8.66
CA ILE A 523 -11.73 31.95 -8.35
C ILE A 523 -12.79 32.90 -8.91
N ASP A 524 -13.56 33.55 -8.03
CA ASP A 524 -14.68 34.41 -8.40
C ASP A 524 -14.21 35.64 -9.20
N GLY A 525 -14.97 36.02 -10.22
CA GLY A 525 -14.59 37.07 -11.18
C GLY A 525 -13.32 36.78 -12.00
N LYS A 526 -12.82 35.54 -12.02
CA LYS A 526 -11.70 35.10 -12.88
C LYS A 526 -12.11 33.84 -13.65
N ASN A 527 -11.67 33.72 -14.90
CA ASN A 527 -11.82 32.48 -15.68
C ASN A 527 -10.74 31.47 -15.23
N THR A 528 -10.80 31.02 -13.96
CA THR A 528 -9.75 30.21 -13.33
C THR A 528 -10.34 29.16 -12.40
N VAL A 529 -10.08 27.91 -12.75
CA VAL A 529 -10.23 26.71 -11.90
C VAL A 529 -8.86 26.36 -11.33
N CYS A 530 -8.81 26.03 -10.05
CA CYS A 530 -7.63 25.42 -9.42
C CYS A 530 -7.92 23.96 -9.09
N PHE A 531 -7.16 23.03 -9.66
CA PHE A 531 -7.02 21.67 -9.12
C PHE A 531 -6.13 21.73 -7.87
N THR A 532 -6.45 20.94 -6.83
CA THR A 532 -5.61 20.90 -5.62
C THR A 532 -5.46 19.46 -5.10
N THR A 533 -4.47 19.25 -4.23
CA THR A 533 -4.28 18.00 -3.48
C THR A 533 -4.58 18.16 -1.98
N ASN A 534 -4.80 19.41 -1.54
CA ASN A 534 -4.98 19.78 -0.13
C ASN A 534 -6.45 19.74 0.25
N ASP A 535 -6.77 19.11 1.38
CA ASP A 535 -8.05 19.26 2.06
C ASP A 535 -8.19 20.71 2.57
N TYR A 536 -9.41 21.20 2.83
CA TYR A 536 -9.65 22.55 3.35
C TYR A 536 -9.86 22.55 4.87
#